data_AF-A0A7L5BDH3-F1
#
_entry.id   AF-A0A7L5BDH3-F1
#
_cell.length_a   1.000
_cell.length_b   1.000
_cell.length_c   1.000
_cell.angle_alpha   90.00
_cell.angle_beta   90.00
_cell.angle_gamma   90.00
#
_symmetry.space_group_name_H-M   'P 1'
#
loop_
_entity.id
_entity.type
_entity.pdbx_description
1 polymer ?
#
loop_
_entity_poly.entity_id
_entity_poly.type
_entity_poly.pdbx_seq_one_letter_code
_entity_poly.pdbx_strand_id
1 'polypeptide(L)' 'MLSPTTRLIRRAIHHWLAWKSRRNLAREYNWQTEIDAEIRQAKQSRSKTGRVRDLERRKRDMMTRALGGQR' A
#
# COMPACT_ATOMS: atom_id res chain seq x y z
N MET A 1 -22.87 -0.56 -21.06
CA MET A 1 -22.82 -0.79 -19.61
C MET A 1 -22.18 -2.15 -19.34
N LEU A 2 -21.05 -2.24 -18.62
CA LEU A 2 -20.45 -3.53 -18.24
C LEU A 2 -21.31 -4.19 -17.16
N SER A 3 -21.61 -5.49 -17.32
CA SER A 3 -22.45 -6.24 -16.39
C SER A 3 -21.85 -6.25 -14.97
N PRO A 4 -22.67 -6.38 -13.92
CA PRO A 4 -22.22 -6.46 -12.53
C PRO A 4 -21.13 -7.53 -12.31
N THR A 5 -21.23 -8.66 -13.02
CA THR A 5 -20.27 -9.77 -12.97
C THR A 5 -18.88 -9.36 -13.45
N THR A 6 -18.78 -8.62 -14.55
CA THR A 6 -17.50 -8.15 -15.08
C THR A 6 -16.81 -7.17 -14.11
N ARG A 7 -17.60 -6.42 -13.32
CA ARG A 7 -17.07 -5.51 -12.28
C ARG A 7 -16.45 -6.26 -11.10
N LEU A 8 -17.10 -7.32 -10.64
CA LEU A 8 -16.60 -8.16 -9.54
C LEU A 8 -15.32 -8.90 -9.93
N ILE A 9 -15.29 -9.51 -11.12
CA ILE A 9 -14.10 -10.20 -11.64
C ILE A 9 -12.92 -9.24 -11.75
N ARG A 10 -13.14 -8.04 -12.32
CA ARG A 10 -12.09 -7.01 -12.41
C ARG A 10 -11.55 -6.62 -11.04
N ARG A 11 -12.43 -6.43 -10.06
CA ARG A 11 -12.04 -6.07 -8.68
C ARG A 11 -11.21 -7.18 -8.04
N ALA A 12 -11.59 -8.44 -8.20
CA ALA A 12 -10.84 -9.59 -7.70
C ALA A 12 -9.44 -9.66 -8.31
N ILE A 13 -9.32 -9.46 -9.64
CA ILE A 13 -8.03 -9.42 -10.34
C ILE A 13 -7.15 -8.30 -9.79
N HIS A 14 -7.68 -7.09 -9.61
CA HIS A 14 -6.91 -5.98 -9.05
C HIS A 14 -6.44 -6.26 -7.62
N HIS A 15 -7.27 -6.88 -6.78
CA HIS A 15 -6.87 -7.28 -5.43
C HIS A 15 -5.75 -8.33 -5.45
N TRP A 16 -5.83 -9.33 -6.33
CA TRP A 16 -4.80 -10.34 -6.47
C TRP A 16 -3.47 -9.76 -6.96
N LEU A 17 -3.50 -8.91 -8.00
CA LEU A 17 -2.31 -8.23 -8.50
C LEU A 17 -1.68 -7.34 -7.42
N ALA A 18 -2.50 -6.56 -6.70
CA ALA A 18 -2.01 -5.72 -5.61
C ALA A 18 -1.37 -6.54 -4.49
N TRP A 19 -1.95 -7.69 -4.12
CA TRP A 19 -1.36 -8.60 -3.13
C TRP A 19 -0.02 -9.16 -3.59
N LYS A 20 0.05 -9.65 -4.84
CA LYS A 20 1.27 -10.21 -5.43
C LYS A 20 2.40 -9.18 -5.45
N SER A 21 2.11 -7.95 -5.91
CA SER A 21 3.11 -6.87 -5.94
C SER A 21 3.58 -6.49 -4.54
N ARG A 22 2.67 -6.37 -3.56
CA ARG A 22 3.05 -6.10 -2.16
C ARG A 22 3.98 -7.19 -1.61
N ARG A 23 3.72 -8.46 -1.92
CA ARG A 23 4.56 -9.57 -1.47
C ARG A 23 5.95 -9.51 -2.08
N ASN A 24 6.07 -9.21 -3.37
CA ASN A 24 7.37 -9.08 -4.02
C ASN A 24 8.17 -7.91 -3.45
N LEU A 25 7.55 -6.74 -3.33
CA LEU A 25 8.20 -5.56 -2.77
C LEU A 25 8.59 -5.77 -1.31
N ALA A 26 7.77 -6.44 -0.50
CA ALA A 26 8.12 -6.75 0.90
C ALA A 26 9.31 -7.70 1.03
N ARG A 27 9.58 -8.56 0.03
CA ARG A 27 10.79 -9.42 0.00
C ARG A 27 12.05 -8.65 -0.37
N GLU A 28 11.92 -7.67 -1.25
CA GLU A 28 13.02 -6.83 -1.70
C GLU A 28 13.33 -5.71 -0.69
N TYR A 29 12.29 -5.19 -0.06
CA TYR A 29 12.29 -4.04 0.84
C TYR A 29 11.62 -4.43 2.17
N ASN A 30 12.35 -5.13 3.05
CA ASN A 30 11.80 -5.63 4.32
C ASN A 30 11.17 -4.52 5.20
N TRP A 31 11.72 -3.31 5.15
CA TRP A 31 11.19 -2.12 5.85
C TRP A 31 9.75 -1.77 5.45
N GLN A 32 9.28 -2.24 4.29
CA GLN A 32 7.91 -2.01 3.83
C GLN A 32 6.89 -2.69 4.75
N THR A 33 7.22 -3.85 5.31
CA THR A 33 6.34 -4.60 6.21
C THR A 33 6.12 -3.82 7.51
N GLU A 34 7.17 -3.22 8.06
CA GLU A 34 7.14 -2.44 9.29
C GLU A 34 6.28 -1.18 9.11
N ILE A 35 6.53 -0.39 8.06
CA ILE A 35 5.75 0.84 7.82
C ILE A 35 4.28 0.53 7.48
N ASP A 36 3.98 -0.61 6.84
CA ASP A 36 2.60 -1.04 6.61
C ASP A 36 1.88 -1.46 7.90
N ALA A 37 2.60 -2.10 8.82
CA ALA A 37 2.07 -2.40 10.15
C ALA A 37 1.79 -1.13 10.95
N GLU A 38 2.71 -0.15 10.92
CA GLU A 38 2.51 1.16 11.56
C GLU A 38 1.29 1.90 11.00
N ILE A 39 1.11 1.91 9.67
CA ILE A 39 -0.06 2.51 9.02
C ILE A 39 -1.35 1.81 9.47
N ARG A 40 -1.34 0.47 9.53
CA ARG A 40 -2.51 -0.31 9.97
C ARG A 40 -2.87 0.02 11.42
N GLN A 41 -1.89 0.07 12.31
CA GLN A 41 -2.09 0.44 13.71
C GLN A 41 -2.61 1.88 13.83
N ALA A 42 -2.05 2.82 13.07
CA ALA A 42 -2.51 4.21 13.06
C ALA A 42 -3.96 4.34 12.58
N LYS A 43 -4.37 3.58 11.56
CA LYS A 43 -5.77 3.53 11.07
C LYS A 43 -6.75 2.95 12.10
N GLN A 44 -6.28 2.03 12.94
CA GLN A 44 -7.08 1.43 14.01
C GLN A 44 -7.15 2.31 15.26
N SER A 45 -6.20 3.24 15.43
CA SER A 45 -6.21 4.17 16.55
C SER A 45 -7.31 5.23 16.38
N ARG A 46 -8.02 5.55 17.47
CA ARG A 46 -9.12 6.54 17.52
C ARG A 46 -8.66 7.99 17.23
N SER A 47 -7.35 8.23 17.12
CA SER A 47 -6.72 9.54 17.10
C SER A 47 -5.91 9.78 15.83
N LYS A 48 -6.38 10.77 15.06
CA LYS A 48 -5.63 11.60 14.08
C LYS A 48 -5.27 10.95 12.73
N THR A 49 -6.12 11.26 11.76
CA THR A 49 -5.92 11.27 10.31
C THR A 49 -4.56 11.84 9.86
N GLY A 50 -3.98 12.78 10.62
CA GLY A 50 -2.66 13.35 10.34
C GLY A 50 -1.52 12.32 10.38
N ARG A 51 -1.50 11.44 11.40
CA ARG A 51 -0.46 10.41 11.55
C ARG A 51 -0.48 9.41 10.40
N VAL A 52 -1.67 9.00 9.96
CA VAL A 52 -1.83 8.11 8.80
C VAL A 52 -1.26 8.77 7.54
N ARG A 53 -1.59 10.05 7.30
CA ARG A 53 -1.11 10.79 6.13
C ARG A 53 0.41 10.92 6.10
N ASP A 54 1.03 11.15 7.25
CA ASP A 54 2.48 11.29 7.38
C ASP A 54 3.19 9.95 7.16
N LEU A 55 2.66 8.85 7.71
CA LEU A 55 3.19 7.50 7.47
C LEU A 55 3.04 7.09 6.00
N GLU A 56 1.91 7.38 5.36
CA GLU A 56 1.71 7.12 3.93
C GLU A 56 2.66 7.97 3.07
N ARG A 57 2.93 9.22 3.45
CA ARG A 57 3.94 10.07 2.79
C ARG A 57 5.34 9.49 2.95
N ARG A 58 5.73 9.14 4.18
CA ARG A 58 7.04 8.53 4.48
C ARG A 58 7.25 7.26 3.67
N LYS A 59 6.24 6.39 3.59
CA LYS A 59 6.28 5.18 2.76
C LYS A 59 6.53 5.50 1.29
N ARG A 60 5.84 6.50 0.73
CA ARG A 60 6.09 6.93 -0.66
C ARG A 60 7.52 7.42 -0.85
N ASP A 61 8.01 8.28 0.05
CA ASP A 61 9.37 8.82 -0.04
C ASP A 61 10.44 7.72 0.01
N MET A 62 10.27 6.74 0.89
CA MET A 62 11.16 5.58 0.99
C MET A 62 11.13 4.75 -0.30
N MET A 63 9.93 4.50 -0.86
CA MET A 63 9.78 3.79 -2.13
C MET A 63 10.40 4.55 -3.30
N THR A 64 10.20 5.88 -3.39
CA THR A 64 10.80 6.71 -4.44
C THR A 64 12.32 6.61 -4.42
N ARG A 65 12.93 6.70 -3.22
CA ARG A 65 14.39 6.53 -3.07
C ARG A 65 14.85 5.13 -3.44
N ALA A 66 14.14 4.10 -2.99
CA ALA A 66 14.48 2.70 -3.24
C ALA A 66 14.41 2.34 -4.74
N LEU A 67 13.44 2.90 -5.46
CA LEU A 67 13.25 2.68 -6.90
C LEU A 67 14.10 3.62 -7.78
N GLY A 68 15.04 4.37 -7.20
CA GLY A 68 15.93 5.27 -7.95
C GLY A 68 15.25 6.53 -8.50
N GLY A 69 14.08 6.90 -7.98
CA GLY A 69 13.42 8.15 -8.35
C GLY A 69 14.21 9.35 -7.82
N GLN A 70 14.69 10.20 -8.73
CA GLN A 70 15.11 11.55 -8.37
C GLN A 70 13.87 12.35 -7.94
N ARG A 71 13.97 12.97 -6.77
CA ARG A 71 12.89 13.74 -6.16
C ARG A 71 12.64 15.04 -6.90
#